data_AF-A0A507FPT9-F1
#
_entry.id   AF-A0A507FPT9-F1
#
_cell.length_a   1.000
_cell.length_b   1.000
_cell.length_c   1.000
_cell.angle_alpha   90.00
_cell.angle_beta   90.00
_cell.angle_gamma   90.00
#
_symmetry.space_group_name_H-M   'P 1'
#
loop_
_entity.id
_entity.type
_entity.pdbx_description
1 polymer ?
#
loop_
_entity_poly.entity_id
_entity_poly.type
_entity_poly.pdbx_seq_one_letter_code
_entity_poly.pdbx_strand_id
1 'polypeptide(L)'
;MRVIEKMHKPLAMRPAKMARAAPCATEISTLFNCWRAIDVDAPGCLEPARALATCMAAPIKAAKSSSSADINKKLAKLRTGKTL
;
A
#
# COMPACT_ATOMS: atom_id res chain seq x y z
N MET A 1 15.60 -16.03 35.54
CA MET A 1 14.56 -15.45 34.65
C MET A 1 15.02 -14.05 34.24
N ARG A 2 15.21 -13.77 32.95
CA ARG A 2 15.76 -12.47 32.53
C ARG A 2 14.70 -11.40 32.74
N VAL A 3 15.04 -10.45 33.60
CA VAL A 3 14.28 -9.24 33.87
C VAL A 3 14.17 -8.49 32.55
N ILE A 4 12.99 -8.52 31.93
CA ILE A 4 12.62 -7.49 30.95
C ILE A 4 12.42 -6.24 31.80
N GLU A 5 13.54 -5.58 32.12
CA GLU A 5 13.53 -4.31 32.82
C GLU A 5 12.54 -3.41 32.11
N LYS A 6 11.59 -2.91 32.90
CA LYS A 6 10.46 -2.05 32.54
C LYS A 6 10.80 -1.22 31.30
N MET A 7 10.43 -1.72 30.12
CA MET A 7 10.55 -0.93 28.89
C MET A 7 9.54 0.20 29.00
N HIS A 8 10.02 1.36 29.47
CA HIS A 8 9.25 2.58 29.68
C HIS A 8 8.66 3.11 28.36
N LYS A 9 9.19 2.65 27.22
CA LYS A 9 8.71 2.93 25.87
C LYS A 9 7.88 1.75 25.34
N PRO A 10 6.67 1.98 24.81
CA PRO A 10 5.86 0.90 24.23
C PRO A 10 6.61 0.26 23.06
N LEU A 11 6.75 -1.08 23.09
CA LEU A 11 7.15 -1.87 21.93
C LEU A 11 6.01 -1.81 20.92
N ALA A 12 6.04 -0.79 20.06
CA ALA A 12 5.14 -0.64 18.94
C ALA A 12 5.96 -0.73 17.66
N MET A 13 5.55 -1.60 16.74
CA MET A 13 6.02 -1.51 15.37
C MET A 13 5.53 -0.19 14.80
N ARG A 14 6.47 0.63 14.33
CA ARG A 14 6.14 1.77 13.48
C ARG A 14 5.53 1.18 12.20
N PRO A 15 4.24 1.43 11.91
CA PRO A 15 3.67 0.93 10.67
C PRO A 15 4.49 1.52 9.54
N ALA A 16 5.12 0.65 8.74
CA ALA A 16 5.66 1.08 7.47
C ALA A 16 4.50 1.76 6.74
N LYS A 17 4.65 3.05 6.43
CA LYS A 17 3.75 3.73 5.50
C LYS A 17 4.02 3.07 4.15
N MET A 18 3.43 1.90 3.91
CA MET A 18 3.35 1.35 2.58
C MET A 18 2.51 2.35 1.82
N ALA A 19 3.19 3.21 1.05
CA ALA A 19 2.55 4.11 0.12
C ALA A 19 1.55 3.25 -0.64
N ARG A 20 0.28 3.64 -0.57
CA ARG A 20 -0.81 2.91 -1.20
C ARG A 20 -0.37 2.60 -2.62
N ALA A 21 -0.33 1.32 -3.00
CA ALA A 21 0.01 0.94 -4.36
C ALA A 21 -0.88 1.75 -5.29
N ALA A 22 -0.28 2.57 -6.16
CA ALA A 22 -1.02 3.36 -7.12
C ALA A 22 -1.61 2.38 -8.14
N PRO A 23 -2.92 2.10 -8.08
CA PRO A 23 -3.51 0.93 -8.74
C PRO A 23 -3.47 1.04 -10.28
N CYS A 24 -3.30 2.25 -10.81
CA CYS A 24 -3.22 2.53 -12.23
C CYS A 24 -1.84 2.98 -12.69
N ALA A 25 -0.80 2.89 -11.84
CA ALA A 25 0.55 3.35 -12.21
C ALA A 25 1.14 2.58 -13.40
N THR A 26 0.78 1.31 -13.55
CA THR A 26 1.18 0.50 -14.71
C THR A 26 0.58 1.07 -15.99
N GLU A 27 -0.74 1.31 -16.00
CA GLU A 27 -1.46 1.83 -17.18
C GLU A 27 -1.05 3.25 -17.55
N ILE A 28 -0.70 4.08 -16.56
CA ILE A 28 -0.13 5.41 -16.80
C ILE A 28 1.23 5.28 -17.50
N SER A 29 2.08 4.35 -17.04
CA SER A 29 3.42 4.15 -17.59
C SER A 29 3.35 3.61 -19.02
N THR A 30 2.42 2.71 -19.33
CA THR A 30 2.24 2.17 -20.68
C THR A 30 1.76 3.24 -21.65
N LEU A 31 0.83 4.11 -21.24
CA LEU A 31 0.38 5.24 -22.05
C LEU A 31 1.52 6.22 -22.33
N PHE A 32 2.30 6.59 -21.30
CA PHE A 32 3.45 7.48 -21.49
C PHE A 32 4.53 6.89 -22.39
N ASN A 33 4.78 5.59 -22.29
CA ASN A 33 5.71 4.92 -23.19
C ASN A 33 5.22 4.93 -24.64
N CYS A 34 3.90 4.81 -24.86
CA CYS A 34 3.32 4.92 -26.20
C CYS A 34 3.46 6.33 -26.78
N TRP A 35 3.11 7.37 -26.00
CA TRP A 35 3.28 8.76 -26.41
C TRP A 35 4.73 9.13 -26.69
N ARG A 36 5.66 8.59 -25.89
CA ARG A 36 7.09 8.77 -26.11
C ARG A 36 7.56 8.13 -27.43
N ALA A 37 6.99 6.98 -27.80
CA ALA A 37 7.44 6.20 -28.95
C ALA A 37 6.87 6.70 -30.28
N ILE A 38 5.64 7.24 -30.28
CA ILE A 38 4.94 7.63 -31.51
C ILE A 38 4.60 9.12 -31.44
N ASP A 39 3.47 9.45 -30.82
CA ASP A 39 2.97 10.80 -30.58
C ASP A 39 1.76 10.73 -29.63
N VAL A 40 1.26 11.86 -29.15
CA VAL A 40 0.11 11.92 -28.22
C VAL A 40 -1.19 11.59 -28.93
N ASP A 41 -1.38 12.09 -30.14
CA ASP A 41 -2.59 11.91 -30.96
C ASP A 41 -2.57 10.64 -31.83
N ALA A 42 -1.54 9.82 -31.69
CA ALA A 42 -1.41 8.61 -32.49
C ALA A 42 -2.52 7.60 -32.15
N PRO A 43 -3.25 7.05 -33.16
CA PRO A 43 -4.32 6.07 -32.92
C PRO A 43 -3.79 4.76 -32.30
N GLY A 44 -2.49 4.49 -32.41
CA GLY A 44 -1.84 3.35 -31.76
C GLY A 44 -1.82 3.42 -30.22
N CYS A 45 -2.03 4.61 -29.64
CA CYS A 45 -2.07 4.80 -28.19
C CYS A 45 -3.49 4.75 -27.60
N LEU A 46 -4.51 4.42 -28.40
CA LEU A 46 -5.90 4.30 -27.93
C LEU A 46 -6.10 3.14 -26.96
N GLU A 47 -5.43 2.01 -27.18
CA GLU A 47 -5.53 0.85 -26.30
C GLU A 47 -4.96 1.12 -24.90
N PRO A 48 -3.72 1.63 -24.72
CA PRO A 48 -3.23 2.00 -23.39
C PRO A 48 -4.06 3.12 -22.74
N ALA A 49 -4.63 4.05 -23.52
CA ALA A 49 -5.53 5.07 -23.00
C ALA A 49 -6.85 4.48 -22.46
N ARG A 50 -7.43 3.49 -23.16
CA ARG A 50 -8.63 2.76 -22.69
C ARG A 50 -8.35 1.93 -21.45
N ALA A 51 -7.20 1.26 -21.40
CA ALA A 51 -6.78 0.49 -20.23
C ALA A 51 -6.65 1.40 -18.99
N LEU A 52 -6.03 2.58 -19.16
CA LEU A 52 -5.94 3.59 -18.11
C LEU A 52 -7.33 4.09 -17.66
N ALA A 53 -8.20 4.45 -18.62
CA ALA A 53 -9.55 4.92 -18.33
C ALA A 53 -10.36 3.87 -17.54
N THR A 54 -10.22 2.60 -17.92
CA THR A 54 -10.87 1.46 -17.23
C THR A 54 -10.33 1.30 -15.81
N CYS A 55 -9.02 1.43 -15.61
CA CYS A 55 -8.43 1.36 -14.28
C CYS A 55 -8.90 2.50 -13.38
N MET A 56 -8.97 3.74 -13.90
CA MET A 56 -9.40 4.90 -13.13
C MET A 56 -10.90 4.89 -12.82
N ALA A 57 -11.71 4.26 -13.68
CA ALA A 57 -13.13 4.03 -13.42
C ALA A 57 -13.39 2.97 -12.34
N ALA A 58 -12.40 2.12 -12.03
CA ALA A 58 -12.54 1.10 -11.01
C ALA A 58 -12.63 1.73 -9.61
N PRO A 59 -13.58 1.29 -8.77
CA PRO A 59 -13.70 1.80 -7.40
C PRO A 59 -12.43 1.45 -6.62
N ILE A 60 -11.82 2.47 -6.00
CA ILE A 60 -10.58 2.27 -5.26
C ILE A 60 -10.87 1.42 -4.03
N LYS A 61 -10.49 0.14 -4.06
CA LYS A 61 -10.63 -0.75 -2.92
C LYS A 61 -9.88 -0.15 -1.72
N ALA A 62 -10.55 -0.08 -0.58
CA ALA A 62 -9.94 0.35 0.67
C ALA A 62 -8.76 -0.58 0.99
N ALA A 63 -7.64 -0.01 1.41
CA ALA A 63 -6.49 -0.81 1.83
C ALA A 63 -6.95 -1.73 2.98
N LYS A 64 -6.66 -3.04 2.85
CA LYS A 64 -6.85 -3.99 3.95
C LYS A 64 -6.08 -3.47 5.17
N SER A 65 -6.68 -3.61 6.36
CA SER A 65 -6.06 -3.20 7.62
C SER A 65 -4.64 -3.75 7.69
N SER A 66 -3.66 -2.88 7.92
CA SER A 66 -2.25 -3.29 7.90
C SER A 66 -2.00 -4.31 9.01
N SER A 67 -1.28 -5.39 8.70
CA SER A 67 -0.79 -6.40 9.65
C SER A 67 -0.11 -5.76 10.88
N SER A 68 0.53 -4.60 10.71
CA SER A 68 1.15 -3.79 11.76
C SER A 68 0.19 -3.39 12.89
N ALA A 69 -1.09 -3.12 12.59
CA ALA A 69 -2.09 -2.75 13.59
C ALA A 69 -2.46 -3.95 14.47
N ASP A 70 -2.63 -5.13 13.86
CA ASP A 70 -2.89 -6.38 14.58
C ASP A 70 -1.70 -6.81 15.44
N ILE A 71 -0.48 -6.60 14.94
CA ILE A 71 0.74 -6.89 15.70
C ILE A 71 0.88 -5.94 16.88
N ASN A 72 0.64 -4.63 16.70
CA ASN A 72 0.66 -3.67 17.81
C ASN A 72 -0.41 -3.98 18.86
N LYS A 73 -1.58 -4.47 18.45
CA LYS A 73 -2.63 -4.94 19.37
C LYS A 73 -2.17 -6.16 20.18
N LYS A 74 -1.46 -7.12 19.56
CA LYS A 74 -0.88 -8.27 20.26
C LYS A 74 0.26 -7.87 21.21
N LEU A 75 1.15 -6.98 20.78
CA LEU A 75 2.24 -6.43 21.60
C LEU A 75 1.70 -5.67 22.83
N ALA A 76 0.60 -4.92 22.66
CA ALA A 76 -0.07 -4.23 23.76
C ALA A 76 -0.63 -5.21 24.81
N LYS A 77 -1.21 -6.34 24.39
CA LYS A 77 -1.74 -7.38 25.30
C LYS A 77 -0.63 -8.09 26.07
N LEU A 78 0.49 -8.40 25.42
CA LEU A 78 1.67 -8.99 26.07
C LEU A 78 2.27 -8.05 27.12
N ARG A 79 2.27 -6.74 26.86
CA ARG A 79 2.71 -5.73 27.83
C ARG A 79 1.85 -5.69 29.09
N THR A 80 0.54 -5.82 28.97
CA THR A 80 -0.37 -5.74 30.12
C THR A 80 -0.50 -7.06 30.89
N GLY A 81 0.32 -8.07 30.59
CA GLY A 81 0.33 -9.34 31.33
C GLY A 81 -0.95 -10.18 31.22
N LYS A 82 -1.82 -9.87 30.25
CA LYS A 82 -3.03 -10.66 29.99
C LYS A 82 -2.65 -11.83 29.09
N THR A 83 -2.11 -12.88 29.71
CA THR A 83 -1.84 -14.18 29.07
C THR A 83 -3.13 -14.84 28.59
N LEU A 84 -3.07 -15.33 27.34
CA LEU A 84 -3.96 -16.26 26.61
C LEU A 84 -5.45 -16.23 26.94
#